data_AF-A0A2A2Q5N4-F1
#
_entry.id   AF-A0A2A2Q5N4-F1
#
_cell.length_a   1.000
_cell.length_b   1.000
_cell.length_c   1.000
_cell.angle_alpha   90.00
_cell.angle_beta   90.00
_cell.angle_gamma   90.00
#
_symmetry.space_group_name_H-M   'P 1'
#
loop_
_entity.id
_entity.type
_entity.pdbx_description
1 polymer ?
#
loop_
_entity_poly.entity_id
_entity_poly.type
_entity_poly.pdbx_seq_one_letter_code
_entity_poly.pdbx_strand_id
1 'polypeptide(L)' 'MRTTLTLDDSIYETVNAMAKSSGKRLGEVVSELLRQRIETPPTMPHPAGNDGFDFITFPPTGSMIRSEDVRRAIAEEGVD' A
#
# COMPACT_ATOMS: atom_id res chain seq x y z
N MET A 1 -12.87 -15.79 -18.01
CA MET A 1 -13.53 -17.06 -17.61
C MET A 1 -14.79 -16.73 -16.82
N ARG A 2 -15.86 -17.52 -16.93
CA ARG A 2 -17.09 -17.35 -16.15
C ARG A 2 -17.01 -18.25 -14.92
N THR A 3 -17.21 -17.67 -13.75
CA THR A 3 -17.20 -18.40 -12.47
C THR A 3 -18.49 -18.08 -11.73
N THR A 4 -19.09 -19.10 -11.10
CA THR A 4 -20.24 -18.94 -10.19
C THR A 4 -19.72 -19.11 -8.77
N LEU A 5 -19.97 -18.13 -7.91
CA LEU A 5 -19.54 -18.10 -6.52
C LEU A 5 -20.75 -17.91 -5.62
N THR A 6 -20.81 -18.66 -4.52
CA THR A 6 -21.79 -18.46 -3.46
C THR A 6 -21.17 -17.54 -2.41
N LEU A 7 -21.87 -16.46 -2.08
CA LEU A 7 -21.46 -15.49 -1.07
C LEU A 7 -22.49 -15.47 0.06
N ASP A 8 -22.01 -15.29 1.29
CA ASP A 8 -22.87 -14.94 2.40
C ASP A 8 -23.44 -13.52 2.21
N ASP A 9 -24.64 -13.28 2.72
CA ASP A 9 -25.35 -12.00 2.56
C ASP A 9 -24.54 -10.82 3.13
N SER A 10 -23.87 -11.02 4.26
CA SER A 10 -23.03 -9.98 4.89
C SER A 10 -21.82 -9.59 4.01
N ILE A 11 -21.23 -10.59 3.35
CA ILE A 11 -20.11 -10.38 2.42
C ILE A 11 -20.62 -9.71 1.14
N TYR A 12 -21.76 -10.17 0.62
CA TYR A 12 -22.39 -9.56 -0.54
C TYR A 12 -22.68 -8.08 -0.32
N GLU A 13 -23.30 -7.72 0.81
CA GLU A 13 -23.59 -6.33 1.17
C GLU A 13 -22.34 -5.47 1.22
N THR A 14 -21.28 -5.96 1.86
CA THR A 14 -20.01 -5.25 1.99
C THR A 14 -19.38 -4.99 0.61
N VAL A 15 -19.32 -6.01 -0.25
CA VAL A 15 -18.72 -5.87 -1.58
C VAL A 15 -19.61 -5.01 -2.50
N ASN A 16 -20.92 -5.07 -2.34
CA ASN A 16 -21.86 -4.21 -3.07
C ASN A 16 -21.71 -2.73 -2.65
N ALA A 17 -21.49 -2.46 -1.37
CA ALA A 17 -21.19 -1.11 -0.90
C ALA A 17 -19.87 -0.58 -1.50
N MET A 18 -18.82 -1.42 -1.54
CA MET A 18 -17.55 -1.08 -2.20
C MET A 18 -17.70 -0.81 -3.71
N ALA A 19 -18.51 -1.62 -4.40
CA ALA A 19 -18.80 -1.42 -5.82
C ALA A 19 -19.51 -0.09 -6.07
N LYS A 20 -20.51 0.24 -5.26
CA LYS A 20 -21.24 1.51 -5.35
C LYS A 20 -20.35 2.73 -5.08
N SER A 21 -19.49 2.66 -4.05
CA SER A 21 -18.61 3.78 -3.70
C SER A 21 -17.47 3.99 -4.70
N SER A 22 -16.99 2.91 -5.32
CA SER A 22 -15.92 2.96 -6.34
C SER A 22 -16.42 3.22 -7.77
N GLY A 23 -17.73 3.14 -8.01
CA GLY A 23 -18.31 3.24 -9.35
C GLY A 23 -18.01 2.04 -10.26
N LYS A 24 -17.45 0.95 -9.72
CA LYS A 24 -17.10 -0.27 -10.44
C LYS A 24 -18.24 -1.29 -10.42
N ARG A 25 -18.20 -2.27 -11.32
CA ARG A 25 -19.16 -3.38 -11.32
C ARG A 25 -18.85 -4.35 -10.17
N LEU A 26 -19.87 -4.96 -9.57
CA LEU A 26 -19.70 -5.93 -8.48
C LEU A 26 -18.69 -7.04 -8.82
N GLY A 27 -18.84 -7.65 -10.00
CA GLY A 27 -17.93 -8.73 -10.45
C GLY A 27 -16.49 -8.27 -10.69
N GLU A 28 -16.28 -6.99 -11.02
CA GLU A 28 -14.95 -6.40 -11.17
C GLU A 28 -14.28 -6.26 -9.80
N VAL A 29 -14.99 -5.70 -8.82
CA VAL A 29 -14.51 -5.58 -7.43
C VAL A 29 -14.21 -6.96 -6.83
N VAL A 30 -15.10 -7.94 -7.00
CA VAL A 30 -14.86 -9.32 -6.53
C VAL A 30 -13.60 -9.92 -7.18
N SER A 31 -13.43 -9.73 -8.50
CA SER A 31 -12.28 -10.27 -9.21
C SER A 31 -10.98 -9.60 -8.77
N GLU A 32 -11.00 -8.29 -8.55
CA GLU A 32 -9.86 -7.52 -8.06
C GLU A 32 -9.45 -7.95 -6.64
N LEU A 33 -10.42 -8.11 -5.73
CA LEU A 33 -10.17 -8.61 -4.37
C LEU A 33 -9.57 -10.02 -4.37
N LEU A 34 -10.12 -10.94 -5.17
CA LEU A 34 -9.60 -12.30 -5.30
C LEU A 34 -8.19 -12.29 -5.88
N ARG A 35 -7.95 -11.50 -6.92
CA ARG A 35 -6.63 -11.37 -7.54
C ARG A 35 -5.62 -10.82 -6.56
N GLN A 36 -5.96 -9.77 -5.81
CA GLN A 36 -5.10 -9.22 -4.77
C GLN A 36 -4.73 -10.30 -3.76
N ARG A 37 -5.66 -11.13 -3.31
CA ARG A 37 -5.36 -12.21 -2.35
C ARG A 37 -4.49 -13.34 -2.91
N ILE A 38 -4.61 -13.64 -4.21
CA ILE A 38 -3.81 -14.69 -4.86
C ILE A 38 -2.41 -14.18 -5.22
N GLU A 39 -2.32 -12.94 -5.71
CA GLU A 39 -1.09 -12.34 -6.24
C GLU A 39 -0.27 -11.63 -5.18
N THR A 40 -0.82 -11.30 -4.01
CA THR A 40 -0.02 -10.72 -2.92
C THR A 40 0.95 -11.80 -2.43
N PRO A 41 2.26 -11.71 -2.72
CA PRO A 41 3.22 -12.60 -2.08
C PRO A 41 3.10 -12.40 -0.56
N PRO A 42 3.29 -13.44 0.26
CA PRO A 42 3.33 -13.25 1.70
C PRO A 42 4.34 -12.14 1.97
N THR A 43 3.89 -11.02 2.53
CA THR A 43 4.76 -9.96 3.03
C THR A 43 5.78 -10.68 3.89
N MET A 44 7.03 -10.73 3.43
CA MET A 44 8.12 -11.27 4.25
C MET A 44 8.05 -10.52 5.56
N PRO A 45 8.06 -11.21 6.72
CA PRO A 45 8.10 -10.52 8.00
C PRO A 45 9.30 -9.59 7.94
N HIS A 46 9.01 -8.29 7.93
CA HIS A 46 10.02 -7.26 8.09
C HIS A 46 10.74 -7.63 9.39
N PRO A 47 12.07 -7.78 9.41
CA PRO A 47 12.76 -8.01 10.67
C PRO A 47 12.42 -6.81 11.53
N ALA A 48 11.62 -7.05 12.58
CA ALA A 48 11.26 -6.04 13.54
C ALA A 48 12.56 -5.44 14.06
N GLY A 49 12.90 -4.25 13.56
CA GLY A 49 13.83 -3.38 14.24
C GLY A 49 13.25 -3.22 15.65
N ASN A 50 14.09 -3.44 16.64
CA ASN A 50 13.76 -3.74 18.02
C ASN A 50 13.09 -2.58 18.80
N ASP A 51 12.35 -1.69 18.14
CA ASP A 51 11.73 -0.50 18.71
C ASP A 51 10.33 -0.31 18.11
N GLY A 52 9.32 -1.01 18.67
CA GLY A 52 7.92 -0.60 18.83
C GLY A 52 7.12 0.09 17.70
N PHE A 53 7.67 0.28 16.51
CA PHE A 53 7.13 1.08 15.45
C PHE A 53 7.26 0.34 14.12
N ASP A 54 6.11 0.10 13.50
CA ASP A 54 5.98 -0.58 12.22
C ASP A 54 6.27 0.41 11.08
N PHE A 55 7.52 0.86 10.97
CA PHE A 55 7.94 1.74 9.88
C PHE A 55 8.13 0.92 8.61
N ILE A 56 7.50 1.37 7.52
CA ILE A 56 7.81 0.92 6.17
C ILE A 56 9.25 1.35 5.87
N THR A 57 10.21 0.42 5.89
CA THR A 57 11.58 0.70 5.45
C THR A 57 11.61 0.74 3.93
N PHE A 58 11.76 1.93 3.35
CA PHE A 58 12.07 2.05 1.93
C PHE A 58 13.53 1.66 1.70
N PRO A 59 13.84 0.88 0.65
CA PRO A 59 15.23 0.64 0.28
C PRO A 59 15.90 1.99 0.02
N PRO A 60 17.13 2.23 0.53
CA PRO A 60 17.78 3.52 0.41
C PRO A 60 17.99 3.86 -1.06
N THR A 61 17.10 4.68 -1.62
CA THR A 61 17.16 5.14 -3.00
C THR A 61 17.75 6.54 -2.96
N GLY A 62 19.08 6.62 -2.87
CA GLY A 62 19.80 7.88 -2.85
C GLY A 62 21.06 7.84 -1.97
N SER A 63 21.91 8.85 -2.13
CA SER A 63 23.02 9.10 -1.22
C SER A 63 22.49 9.62 0.12
N MET A 64 23.05 9.11 1.22
CA MET A 64 22.79 9.63 2.56
C MET A 64 23.15 11.12 2.62
N ILE A 65 22.15 11.98 2.81
CA ILE A 65 22.36 13.42 2.99
C ILE A 65 22.88 13.66 4.40
N ARG A 66 24.04 14.30 4.52
CA ARG A 66 24.63 14.63 5.82
C ARG A 66 24.34 16.08 6.20
N SER A 67 24.55 16.41 7.48
CA SER A 67 24.29 17.76 7.99
C SER A 67 25.17 18.82 7.32
N GLU A 68 26.36 18.45 6.84
CA GLU A 68 27.21 19.33 6.02
C GLU A 68 26.60 19.67 4.66
N ASP A 69 25.90 18.72 4.03
CA ASP A 69 25.27 18.90 2.73
C ASP A 69 24.09 19.87 2.84
N VAL A 70 23.31 19.77 3.92
CA VAL A 70 22.21 20.69 4.23
C VAL A 70 22.73 22.11 4.50
N ARG A 71 23.80 22.24 5.30
CA ARG A 71 24.41 23.55 5.57
C ARG A 71 24.98 24.21 4.31
N ARG A 72 25.58 23.41 3.42
CA ARG A 72 26.07 23.89 2.13
C ARG A 72 24.93 24.38 1.24
N ALA A 73 23.85 23.61 1.12
CA ALA A 73 22.69 24.00 0.32
C ALA A 73 22.04 25.31 0.83
N ILE A 74 21.88 25.46 2.15
CA ILE A 74 21.32 26.69 2.74
C ILE A 74 22.22 27.91 2.50
N ALA A 75 23.54 27.74 2.63
CA ALA A 75 24.51 28.80 2.38
C ALA A 75 24.58 29.20 0.88
N GLU A 76 24.30 28.25 -0.02
CA GLU A 76 24.26 28.47 -1.47
C GLU A 76 22.93 29.09 -1.94
N GLU A 77 21.80 28.78 -1.26
CA GLU A 77 20.46 29.27 -1.64
C GLU A 77 20.08 30.62 -1.02
N GLY A 78 20.84 31.17 -0.08
CA GLY A 78 20.68 32.55 0.41
C GLY A 78 19.29 32.85 0.96
N VAL A 79 18.68 31.91 1.70
CA VAL A 79 17.42 32.12 2.40
C VAL A 79 17.75 32.55 3.84
N ASP A 80 17.61 33.86 4.09
CA ASP A 80 17.65 34.48 5.42
C ASP A 80 16.27 34.40 6.10
#